data_AF-A0A1V5E5T3-F1
#
_entry.id   AF-A0A1V5E5T3-F1
#
_cell.length_a   1.000
_cell.length_b   1.000
_cell.length_c   1.000
_cell.angle_alpha   90.00
_cell.angle_beta   90.00
_cell.angle_gamma   90.00
#
_symmetry.space_group_name_H-M   'P 1'
#
loop_
_entity.id
_entity.type
_entity.pdbx_description
1 polymer ?
#
loop_
_entity_poly.entity_id
_entity_poly.type
_entity_poly.pdbx_seq_one_letter_code
_entity_poly.pdbx_strand_id
1 'polypeptide(L)'
;MTLSSRLFVFVISMGLILGCGSGSPAPKARDAAPGRAETKAVEAASAVGYNGSQMRKKIDRVLDRNDERNREIEKGAAAAPK
;
A
#
# COMPACT_ATOMS: atom_id res chain seq x y z
N MET A 1 47.84 -25.20 -1.54
CA MET A 1 46.57 -25.15 -0.78
C MET A 1 45.87 -23.79 -0.78
N THR A 2 46.26 -22.81 -1.61
CA THR A 2 45.66 -21.46 -1.62
C THR A 2 44.82 -21.17 -2.86
N LEU A 3 45.07 -21.87 -3.98
CA LEU A 3 44.38 -21.66 -5.25
C LEU A 3 42.97 -22.29 -5.27
N SER A 4 42.82 -23.49 -4.68
CA SER A 4 41.53 -24.18 -4.53
C SER A 4 40.59 -23.47 -3.57
N SER A 5 41.11 -22.88 -2.50
CA SER A 5 40.34 -22.10 -1.52
C SER A 5 39.77 -20.81 -2.12
N ARG A 6 40.56 -20.12 -2.96
CA ARG A 6 40.10 -18.92 -3.69
C ARG A 6 39.00 -19.24 -4.69
N LEU A 7 39.09 -20.37 -5.39
CA LEU A 7 38.06 -20.81 -6.34
C LEU A 7 36.74 -21.11 -5.62
N PHE A 8 36.81 -21.72 -4.44
CA PHE A 8 35.63 -22.08 -3.65
C PHE A 8 34.85 -20.85 -3.15
N VAL A 9 35.56 -19.81 -2.70
CA VAL A 9 34.96 -18.55 -2.26
C VAL A 9 34.25 -17.82 -3.41
N PHE A 10 34.83 -17.87 -4.62
CA PHE A 10 34.22 -17.30 -5.82
C PHE A 10 32.93 -18.00 -6.21
N VAL A 11 32.91 -19.33 -6.18
CA VAL A 11 31.71 -20.13 -6.51
C VAL A 11 30.58 -19.87 -5.52
N ILE A 12 30.88 -19.79 -4.22
CA ILE A 12 29.89 -19.49 -3.18
C ILE A 12 29.32 -18.06 -3.35
N SER A 13 30.18 -17.07 -3.60
CA SER A 13 29.72 -15.69 -3.85
C SER A 13 28.83 -15.59 -5.08
N MET A 14 29.15 -16.31 -6.16
CA MET A 14 28.34 -16.29 -7.38
C MET A 14 26.97 -16.96 -7.18
N GLY A 15 26.91 -18.02 -6.36
CA GLY A 15 25.66 -18.70 -6.00
C GLY A 15 24.72 -17.84 -5.16
N LEU A 16 25.25 -17.02 -4.26
CA LEU A 16 24.45 -16.09 -3.44
C LEU A 16 23.78 -14.99 -4.27
N ILE A 17 24.43 -14.51 -5.34
CA ILE A 17 23.89 -13.46 -6.21
C ILE A 17 22.74 -14.00 -7.08
N LEU A 18 22.83 -15.26 -7.54
CA LEU A 18 21.76 -15.91 -8.31
C LEU A 18 20.63 -16.48 -7.43
N GLY A 19 20.89 -16.73 -6.14
CA GLY A 19 19.92 -17.30 -5.20
C GLY A 19 18.94 -16.28 -4.61
N CYS A 20 19.20 -14.97 -4.73
CA CYS A 20 18.31 -13.91 -4.25
C CYS A 20 17.26 -13.53 -5.30
N GLY A 21 16.56 -14.53 -5.84
CA GLY A 21 15.66 -14.36 -6.98
C GLY A 21 14.32 -15.07 -6.89
N SER A 22 14.04 -15.81 -5.81
CA SER A 22 12.69 -16.35 -5.58
C SER A 22 11.81 -15.26 -4.96
N GLY A 23 11.59 -14.17 -5.71
CA GLY A 23 10.54 -13.22 -5.42
C GLY A 23 9.22 -13.97 -5.43
N SER A 24 8.58 -14.07 -4.27
CA SER A 24 7.21 -14.54 -4.15
C SER A 24 6.37 -13.82 -5.21
N PRO A 25 5.53 -14.52 -5.99
CA PRO A 25 4.76 -13.88 -7.06
C PRO A 25 4.05 -12.66 -6.49
N ALA A 26 4.21 -11.51 -7.16
CA ALA A 26 3.53 -10.29 -6.78
C ALA A 26 2.06 -10.63 -6.51
N PRO A 27 1.52 -10.29 -5.32
CA PRO A 27 0.14 -10.62 -5.00
C PRO A 27 -0.72 -10.12 -6.15
N LYS A 28 -1.48 -11.02 -6.79
CA LYS A 28 -2.37 -10.63 -7.87
C LYS A 28 -3.21 -9.48 -7.36
N ALA A 29 -3.25 -8.38 -8.10
CA ALA A 29 -4.10 -7.25 -7.78
C ALA A 29 -5.52 -7.81 -7.64
N ARG A 30 -5.97 -8.04 -6.40
CA ARG A 30 -7.37 -8.26 -6.10
C ARG A 30 -8.07 -7.03 -6.66
N ASP A 31 -9.13 -7.25 -7.43
CA ASP A 31 -9.99 -6.19 -7.92
C ASP A 31 -10.15 -5.15 -6.82
N ALA A 32 -9.63 -3.94 -7.09
CA ALA A 32 -9.51 -2.91 -6.07
C ALA A 32 -10.88 -2.77 -5.42
N ALA A 33 -10.94 -2.93 -4.10
CA ALA A 33 -12.21 -2.85 -3.40
C ALA A 33 -12.89 -1.51 -3.78
N PRO A 34 -14.23 -1.47 -3.97
CA PRO A 34 -14.92 -0.22 -4.23
C PRO A 34 -14.59 0.81 -3.14
N GLY A 35 -14.33 2.05 -3.54
CA GLY A 35 -13.93 3.13 -2.63
C GLY A 35 -13.46 4.36 -3.39
N ARG A 36 -13.15 5.44 -2.67
CA ARG A 36 -12.73 6.72 -3.27
C ARG A 36 -11.42 6.57 -4.05
N ALA A 37 -11.25 7.39 -5.09
CA ALA A 37 -10.06 7.38 -5.92
C ALA A 37 -8.85 7.91 -5.12
N GLU A 38 -9.07 8.96 -4.32
CA GLU A 38 -8.06 9.59 -3.47
C GLU A 38 -7.48 8.64 -2.40
N THR A 39 -8.23 7.62 -1.96
CA THR A 39 -7.77 6.69 -0.91
C THR A 39 -7.20 5.38 -1.44
N LYS A 40 -7.15 5.20 -2.78
CA LYS A 40 -6.64 3.97 -3.42
C LYS A 40 -5.21 3.64 -2.99
N ALA A 41 -4.36 4.64 -2.81
CA ALA A 41 -2.97 4.45 -2.39
C ALA A 41 -2.83 3.80 -1.01
N VAL A 42 -3.82 3.96 -0.12
CA VAL A 42 -3.80 3.37 1.23
C VAL A 42 -3.87 1.85 1.19
N GLU A 43 -4.47 1.28 0.15
CA GLU A 43 -4.58 -0.17 -0.03
C GLU A 43 -3.20 -0.83 -0.18
N ALA A 44 -2.20 -0.08 -0.67
CA ALA A 44 -0.82 -0.53 -0.83
C ALA A 44 -0.11 -0.83 0.50
N ALA A 45 -0.63 -0.36 1.64
CA ALA A 45 -0.10 -0.75 2.96
C ALA A 45 -0.19 -2.27 3.21
N SER A 46 -1.05 -2.97 2.44
CA SER A 46 -1.12 -4.43 2.42
C SER A 46 0.17 -5.11 1.96
N ALA A 47 1.01 -4.42 1.17
CA ALA A 47 2.30 -4.94 0.73
C ALA A 47 3.32 -5.07 1.87
N VAL A 48 3.13 -4.35 2.97
CA VAL A 48 4.02 -4.35 4.15
C VAL A 48 3.37 -4.99 5.38
N GLY A 49 2.28 -5.75 5.20
CA GLY A 49 1.65 -6.54 6.27
C GLY A 49 0.51 -5.86 7.03
N TYR A 50 0.12 -4.63 6.69
CA TYR A 50 -1.08 -4.01 7.25
C TYR A 50 -2.35 -4.43 6.50
N ASN A 51 -3.53 -4.22 7.10
CA ASN A 51 -4.79 -4.42 6.39
C ASN A 51 -5.20 -3.14 5.63
N GLY A 52 -4.58 -2.90 4.47
CA GLY A 52 -4.76 -1.67 3.69
C GLY A 52 -6.21 -1.45 3.23
N SER A 53 -6.97 -2.51 2.95
CA SER A 53 -8.37 -2.39 2.55
C SER A 53 -9.28 -1.94 3.70
N GLN A 54 -9.07 -2.45 4.93
CA GLN A 54 -9.78 -1.95 6.10
C GLN A 54 -9.40 -0.51 6.46
N MET A 55 -8.13 -0.14 6.28
CA MET A 55 -7.68 1.23 6.46
C MET A 55 -8.38 2.17 5.47
N ARG A 56 -8.36 1.83 4.19
CA ARG A 56 -9.05 2.57 3.12
C ARG A 56 -10.54 2.76 3.44
N LYS A 57 -11.24 1.68 3.81
CA LYS A 57 -12.66 1.73 4.18
C LYS A 57 -12.97 2.66 5.36
N LYS A 58 -12.08 2.70 6.36
CA LYS A 58 -12.24 3.61 7.51
C LYS A 58 -12.04 5.07 7.11
N ILE A 59 -11.04 5.34 6.28
CA ILE A 59 -10.77 6.70 5.78
C ILE A 59 -11.93 7.19 4.93
N ASP A 60 -12.43 6.37 4.00
CA ASP A 60 -13.58 6.71 3.15
C ASP A 60 -14.79 7.11 3.99
N ARG A 61 -15.12 6.35 5.04
CA ARG A 61 -16.23 6.66 5.96
C ARG A 61 -16.03 7.99 6.71
N VAL A 62 -14.79 8.36 7.01
CA VAL A 62 -14.50 9.64 7.68
C VAL A 62 -14.66 10.79 6.69
N LEU A 63 -14.20 10.62 5.45
CA LEU A 63 -14.38 11.61 4.38
C LEU A 63 -15.87 11.81 4.06
N ASP A 64 -16.65 10.73 3.92
CA ASP A 64 -18.10 10.83 3.67
C ASP A 64 -18.82 11.62 4.77
N ARG A 65 -18.44 11.40 6.04
CA ARG A 65 -18.99 12.15 7.17
C ARG A 65 -18.51 13.61 7.21
N ASN A 66 -17.30 13.88 6.75
CA ASN A 66 -16.78 15.24 6.64
C ASN A 66 -17.54 16.02 5.57
N ASP A 67 -17.73 15.41 4.39
CA ASP A 67 -18.48 15.99 3.28
C ASP A 67 -19.92 16.29 3.69
N GLU A 68 -20.59 15.37 4.39
CA GLU A 68 -21.95 15.61 4.87
C GLU A 68 -22.02 16.78 5.85
N ARG A 69 -21.10 16.83 6.83
CA ARG A 69 -21.03 17.95 7.76
C ARG A 69 -20.74 19.27 7.05
N ASN A 70 -19.85 19.28 6.06
CA ASN A 70 -19.56 20.51 5.32
C ASN A 70 -20.78 20.99 4.54
N ARG A 71 -21.56 20.08 3.95
CA ARG A 71 -22.84 20.44 3.30
C ARG A 71 -23.84 21.02 4.28
N GLU A 72 -23.94 20.50 5.50
CA GLU A 72 -24.80 21.07 6.53
C GLU A 72 -24.37 22.49 6.92
N ILE A 73 -23.06 22.71 7.08
CA ILE A 73 -22.49 24.02 7.38
C ILE A 73 -22.76 25.00 6.22
N GLU A 74 -22.55 24.59 4.98
CA GLU A 74 -22.81 25.42 3.79
C GLU A 74 -24.29 25.79 3.68
N LYS A 75 -25.21 24.85 3.95
CA LYS A 75 -26.64 25.13 4.01
C LYS A 75 -26.97 26.14 5.12
N GLY A 76 -26.39 25.98 6.30
CA GLY A 76 -26.57 26.91 7.42
C GLY A 76 -25.99 28.31 7.13
N ALA A 77 -24.82 28.38 6.51
CA ALA A 77 -24.16 29.62 6.11
C ALA A 77 -24.92 30.33 4.98
N ALA A 78 -25.49 29.59 4.03
CA ALA A 78 -26.34 30.14 2.98
C ALA A 78 -27.71 30.62 3.51
N ALA A 79 -28.17 30.12 4.67
CA ALA A 79 -29.42 30.51 5.30
C ALA A 79 -29.27 31.70 6.29
N ALA A 80 -28.05 32.17 6.55
CA ALA A 80 -27.82 33.33 7.40
C ALA A 80 -28.16 34.63 6.63
N PRO A 81 -29.05 35.51 7.16
CA PRO A 81 -29.28 36.81 6.55
C PRO A 81 -28.02 37.68 6.67
N LYS A 82 -27.70 38.40 5.58
CA LYS A 82 -26.64 39.41 5.53
C LYS A 82 -26.93 40.59 6.44
#